data_AF-A0A7V3P7P0-F1
#
_entry.id   AF-A0A7V3P7P0-F1
#
_cell.length_a   1.000
_cell.length_b   1.000
_cell.length_c   1.000
_cell.angle_alpha   90.00
_cell.angle_beta   90.00
_cell.angle_gamma   90.00
#
_symmetry.space_group_name_H-M   'P 1'
#
loop_
_entity.id
_entity.type
_entity.pdbx_description
1 polymer ?
#
loop_
_entity_poly.entity_id
_entity_poly.type
_entity_poly.pdbx_seq_one_letter_code
_entity_poly.pdbx_strand_id
1 'polypeptide(L)'
;MRRQKRKLSKKETKALEKTRLSEQDTEELPLVKKSERRVIAIGETIIVRDLARLFAIPVTELIKVLMKNGLAASINEVIDWETAAIVGDEFGIQVELKKEEKGHRPVLLSESETKTIPRPPVVTVMGHVDHGKTQLLDTIRQSRIIETEAGGITQRIGAYQVDFQGKKITFLDTPGHEAFEKMREHGANITDIIVLVVAADEGVKVQTIEACHLAKRANVPIIIAINKIDLPQANPLRVKQQLSELGLVCEEMGGETPCISISAKEKINIDELLEMILLVAELKDLKANSSKPATGVVIDSQLDAKIGPIAFVLVQDGTLKKGDFLVAGKTWGRVRLIEDEWGHSLESVGPSAPVKIIGLKTTPVYGDFFQVVSDEKMVYQVLGDLKKINAQQQVMASKKGVPMVVKAETMGALTTVVDKMKEIQTEEPIAIVKEGIGAVTEDDVMTASATGALIVGFRVGIFEGAKNLAKKKKVRVCLYDVIYELLKDVAEKIKPKKEMVEVLVGQARVLKVFNKSKQRTIVGIEMTKGFVENGLKAVLKREEGEMALGRVISLKREKEKVGKLTEGMLGGIGLSISEVVREGDRLEFYKKEEG
;
A
#
# COMPACT_ATOMS: atom_id res chain seq x y z
N MET A 1 16.52 89.54 -17.30
CA MET A 1 15.09 89.34 -17.63
C MET A 1 14.96 88.15 -18.56
N ARG A 2 14.00 87.25 -18.28
CA ARG A 2 13.06 86.66 -19.27
C ARG A 2 13.63 86.37 -20.68
N ARG A 3 13.46 85.21 -21.29
CA ARG A 3 12.39 84.23 -21.16
C ARG A 3 12.64 83.16 -22.22
N GLN A 4 12.41 81.91 -21.81
CA GLN A 4 11.56 80.94 -22.48
C GLN A 4 11.76 80.63 -23.99
N LYS A 5 11.88 79.31 -24.19
CA LYS A 5 11.54 78.52 -25.40
C LYS A 5 12.64 78.39 -26.45
N ARG A 6 13.60 77.50 -26.19
CA ARG A 6 14.34 76.74 -27.24
C ARG A 6 14.96 75.45 -26.69
N LYS A 7 14.08 74.51 -26.32
CA LYS A 7 14.34 73.05 -26.35
C LYS A 7 13.10 72.40 -26.96
N LEU A 8 12.89 72.67 -28.24
CA LEU A 8 11.89 72.05 -29.09
C LEU A 8 12.53 71.93 -30.46
N SER A 9 12.40 70.74 -31.04
CA SER A 9 12.66 70.43 -32.43
C SER A 9 14.10 70.19 -32.91
N LYS A 10 14.66 69.04 -32.48
CA LYS A 10 15.28 68.08 -33.42
C LYS A 10 14.20 67.23 -34.14
N LYS A 11 12.97 67.77 -34.23
CA LYS A 11 11.73 67.08 -34.62
C LYS A 11 11.24 67.50 -36.01
N GLU A 12 11.91 68.46 -36.67
CA GLU A 12 11.44 69.02 -37.96
C GLU A 12 12.45 68.91 -39.12
N THR A 13 13.70 68.50 -38.90
CA THR A 13 14.67 68.28 -40.00
C THR A 13 14.86 66.82 -40.43
N LYS A 14 14.12 65.87 -39.83
CA LYS A 14 13.90 64.52 -40.40
C LYS A 14 12.57 64.41 -41.16
N ALA A 15 11.81 65.51 -41.26
CA ALA A 15 10.46 65.56 -41.79
C ALA A 15 10.37 65.95 -43.28
N LEU A 16 11.48 66.03 -44.02
CA LEU A 16 11.47 66.38 -45.45
C LEU A 16 12.18 65.38 -46.39
N GLU A 17 12.66 64.25 -45.88
CA GLU A 17 13.32 63.21 -46.71
C GLU A 17 12.61 61.84 -46.71
N LYS A 18 11.40 61.76 -46.12
CA LYS A 18 10.50 60.60 -46.25
C LYS A 18 9.17 60.91 -46.94
N THR A 19 9.06 62.12 -47.48
CA THR A 19 7.92 62.62 -48.25
C THR A 19 8.03 62.14 -49.71
N ARG A 20 7.96 60.82 -49.92
CA ARG A 20 7.82 60.21 -51.25
C ARG A 20 6.95 58.96 -51.29
N LEU A 21 6.30 58.61 -50.19
CA LEU A 21 5.45 57.42 -50.11
C LEU A 21 4.24 57.72 -49.22
N SER A 22 3.29 58.48 -49.76
CA SER A 22 1.92 58.51 -49.27
C SER A 22 0.97 58.80 -50.43
N GLU A 23 -0.11 58.01 -50.47
CA GLU A 23 -1.38 58.21 -51.17
C GLU A 23 -1.44 57.60 -52.59
N GLN A 24 -1.94 56.36 -52.73
CA GLN A 24 -3.37 55.95 -52.82
C GLN A 24 -3.83 56.08 -54.30
N ASP A 25 -4.37 55.08 -55.01
CA ASP A 25 -5.30 53.97 -54.70
C ASP A 25 -4.94 52.74 -55.58
N THR A 26 -5.18 51.48 -55.25
CA THR A 26 -6.51 50.87 -55.07
C THR A 26 -6.38 49.50 -54.38
N GLU A 27 -7.42 49.16 -53.65
CA GLU A 27 -7.59 48.04 -52.72
C GLU A 27 -7.51 46.65 -53.35
N GLU A 28 -6.82 45.73 -52.66
CA GLU A 28 -7.23 44.34 -52.48
C GLU A 28 -6.55 43.79 -51.19
N LEU A 29 -7.36 43.31 -50.24
CA LEU A 29 -6.98 42.90 -48.89
C LEU A 29 -6.06 41.65 -48.88
N PRO A 30 -4.83 41.71 -48.31
CA PRO A 30 -4.03 40.53 -48.03
C PRO A 30 -4.26 40.03 -46.59
N LEU A 31 -4.89 38.86 -46.52
CA LEU A 31 -4.76 37.78 -45.52
C LEU A 31 -3.96 38.10 -44.23
N VAL A 32 -4.70 38.16 -43.13
CA VAL A 32 -4.21 38.14 -41.75
C VAL A 32 -3.30 36.92 -41.53
N LYS A 33 -2.05 37.18 -41.10
CA LYS A 33 -1.14 36.15 -40.57
C LYS A 33 -1.78 35.50 -39.33
N LYS A 34 -2.11 34.21 -39.44
CA LYS A 34 -2.51 33.35 -38.32
C LYS A 34 -1.47 33.42 -37.20
N SER A 35 -1.89 33.80 -36.01
CA SER A 35 -1.15 33.62 -34.76
C SER A 35 -0.85 32.13 -34.54
N GLU A 36 0.39 31.80 -34.25
CA GLU A 36 0.80 30.44 -33.84
C GLU A 36 0.01 30.05 -32.58
N ARG A 37 -0.84 29.03 -32.69
CA ARG A 37 -1.60 28.47 -31.55
C ARG A 37 -0.64 27.73 -30.64
N ARG A 38 -0.70 28.01 -29.33
CA ARG A 38 0.11 27.32 -28.32
C ARG A 38 -0.48 25.93 -28.08
N VAL A 39 0.30 24.87 -28.29
CA VAL A 39 -0.14 23.48 -28.09
C VAL A 39 0.27 23.00 -26.69
N ILE A 40 -0.66 22.40 -25.96
CA ILE A 40 -0.44 21.87 -24.61
C ILE A 40 -0.99 20.44 -24.55
N ALA A 41 -0.17 19.50 -24.07
CA ALA A 41 -0.58 18.11 -23.93
C ALA A 41 -0.99 17.80 -22.47
N ILE A 42 -2.17 17.20 -22.27
CA ILE A 42 -2.69 16.79 -20.96
C ILE A 42 -3.10 15.31 -20.97
N GLY A 43 -3.14 14.65 -19.81
CA GLY A 43 -3.63 13.27 -19.70
C GLY A 43 -5.16 13.16 -19.85
N GLU A 44 -5.72 11.96 -19.62
CA GLU A 44 -7.17 11.71 -19.70
C GLU A 44 -7.98 12.65 -18.79
N THR A 45 -7.40 13.04 -17.65
CA THR A 45 -8.00 13.99 -16.70
C THR A 45 -6.95 14.96 -16.16
N ILE A 46 -7.37 16.15 -15.73
CA ILE A 46 -6.52 17.18 -15.13
C ILE A 46 -7.26 17.96 -14.06
N ILE A 47 -6.56 18.39 -13.01
CA ILE A 47 -7.13 19.28 -11.98
C ILE A 47 -7.19 20.71 -12.52
N VAL A 48 -8.31 21.41 -12.30
CA VAL A 48 -8.54 22.80 -12.76
C VAL A 48 -7.39 23.75 -12.41
N ARG A 49 -6.84 23.65 -11.19
CA ARG A 49 -5.66 24.43 -10.77
C ARG A 49 -4.43 24.20 -11.65
N ASP A 50 -4.19 22.95 -12.03
CA ASP A 50 -3.01 22.58 -12.83
C ASP A 50 -3.23 22.90 -14.31
N LEU A 51 -4.48 22.80 -14.81
CA LEU A 51 -4.85 23.31 -16.13
C LEU A 51 -4.63 24.82 -16.25
N ALA A 52 -5.04 25.61 -15.24
CA ALA A 52 -4.81 27.06 -15.22
C ALA A 52 -3.32 27.42 -15.28
N ARG A 53 -2.48 26.64 -14.57
CA ARG A 53 -1.02 26.79 -14.62
C ARG A 53 -0.46 26.48 -16.00
N LEU A 54 -0.93 25.41 -16.65
CA LEU A 54 -0.51 25.06 -18.01
C LEU A 54 -0.88 26.15 -19.01
N PHE A 55 -2.10 26.68 -18.89
CA PHE A 55 -2.59 27.76 -19.75
C PHE A 55 -1.94 29.12 -19.44
N ALA A 56 -1.23 29.22 -18.31
CA ALA A 56 -0.64 30.45 -17.79
C ALA A 56 -1.67 31.57 -17.59
N ILE A 57 -2.88 31.22 -17.14
CA ILE A 57 -3.97 32.14 -16.85
C ILE A 57 -4.41 32.05 -15.38
N PRO A 58 -5.03 33.10 -14.81
CA PRO A 58 -5.58 33.04 -13.46
C PRO A 58 -6.66 31.95 -13.34
N VAL A 59 -6.61 31.16 -12.25
CA VAL A 59 -7.60 30.10 -11.96
C VAL A 59 -9.04 30.64 -11.96
N THR A 60 -9.22 31.88 -11.52
CA THR A 60 -10.53 32.55 -11.49
C THR A 60 -11.09 32.85 -12.88
N GLU A 61 -10.26 33.06 -13.90
CA GLU A 61 -10.71 33.22 -15.29
C GLU A 61 -11.07 31.89 -15.93
N LEU A 62 -10.27 30.85 -15.66
CA LEU A 62 -10.56 29.49 -16.12
C LEU A 62 -11.90 28.97 -15.56
N ILE A 63 -12.16 29.19 -14.26
CA ILE A 63 -13.44 28.79 -13.62
C ILE A 63 -14.63 29.54 -14.25
N LYS A 64 -14.48 30.83 -14.61
CA LYS A 64 -15.56 31.58 -15.28
C LYS A 64 -15.92 31.00 -16.64
N VAL A 65 -14.92 30.57 -17.41
CA VAL A 65 -15.13 29.94 -18.72
C VAL A 65 -15.74 28.54 -18.57
N LEU A 66 -15.30 27.76 -17.58
CA LEU A 66 -15.94 26.48 -17.24
C LEU A 66 -17.42 26.66 -16.89
N MET A 67 -17.75 27.66 -16.08
CA MET A 67 -19.14 27.98 -15.73
C MET A 67 -19.97 28.41 -16.94
N LYS A 68 -19.39 29.20 -17.85
CA LYS A 68 -20.03 29.63 -19.09
C LYS A 68 -20.33 28.45 -20.03
N ASN A 69 -19.48 27.42 -20.01
CA ASN A 69 -19.67 26.15 -20.73
C ASN A 69 -20.53 25.13 -19.95
N GLY A 70 -21.21 25.55 -18.88
CA GLY A 70 -22.18 24.73 -18.16
C GLY A 70 -21.60 23.83 -17.07
N LEU A 71 -20.30 23.93 -16.77
CA LEU A 71 -19.61 23.15 -15.75
C LEU A 71 -19.28 24.00 -14.52
N ALA A 72 -19.98 23.76 -13.42
CA ALA A 72 -19.69 24.40 -12.14
C ALA A 72 -18.51 23.70 -11.44
N ALA A 73 -17.28 24.10 -11.75
CA ALA A 73 -16.07 23.48 -11.24
C ALA A 73 -15.37 24.31 -10.13
N SER A 74 -14.83 23.63 -9.13
CA SER A 74 -14.00 24.19 -8.06
C SER A 74 -12.49 24.08 -8.37
N ILE A 75 -11.64 24.78 -7.60
CA ILE A 75 -10.17 24.85 -7.85
C ILE A 75 -9.49 23.47 -7.89
N ASN A 76 -9.96 22.53 -7.06
CA ASN A 76 -9.38 21.19 -6.92
C ASN A 76 -10.18 20.12 -7.67
N GLU A 77 -11.11 20.52 -8.53
CA GLU A 77 -11.94 19.60 -9.30
C GLU A 77 -11.15 19.00 -10.46
N VAL A 78 -11.46 17.75 -10.76
CA VAL A 78 -10.86 17.00 -11.87
C VAL A 78 -11.80 17.11 -13.06
N ILE A 79 -11.25 17.54 -14.20
CA ILE A 79 -11.97 17.64 -15.48
C ILE A 79 -11.30 16.74 -16.51
N ASP A 80 -12.11 16.23 -17.43
CA ASP A 80 -11.67 15.37 -18.53
C ASP A 80 -11.01 16.19 -19.66
N TRP A 81 -10.28 15.48 -20.52
CA TRP A 81 -9.59 16.11 -21.66
C TRP A 81 -10.54 16.83 -22.62
N GLU A 82 -11.74 16.31 -22.87
CA GLU A 82 -12.67 16.91 -23.84
C GLU A 82 -13.12 18.28 -23.33
N THR A 83 -13.50 18.36 -22.05
CA THR A 83 -13.79 19.63 -21.37
C THR A 83 -12.60 20.60 -21.41
N ALA A 84 -11.38 20.11 -21.10
CA ALA A 84 -10.20 20.95 -21.10
C ALA A 84 -9.85 21.47 -22.51
N ALA A 85 -10.13 20.70 -23.56
CA ALA A 85 -9.93 21.10 -24.96
C ALA A 85 -10.91 22.20 -25.40
N ILE A 86 -12.18 22.10 -25.00
CA ILE A 86 -13.18 23.14 -25.26
C ILE A 86 -12.75 24.46 -24.62
N VAL A 87 -12.34 24.41 -23.35
CA VAL A 87 -11.89 25.61 -22.64
C VAL A 87 -10.58 26.14 -23.23
N GLY A 88 -9.67 25.26 -23.65
CA GLY A 88 -8.43 25.65 -24.32
C GLY A 88 -8.65 26.44 -25.61
N ASP A 89 -9.62 26.03 -26.44
CA ASP A 89 -9.91 26.73 -27.71
C ASP A 89 -10.41 28.16 -27.48
N GLU A 90 -11.19 28.41 -26.41
CA GLU A 90 -11.59 29.78 -26.01
C GLU A 90 -10.39 30.69 -25.67
N PHE A 91 -9.29 30.11 -25.19
CA PHE A 91 -8.05 30.84 -24.90
C PHE A 91 -7.01 30.77 -26.05
N GLY A 92 -7.37 30.19 -27.20
CA GLY A 92 -6.47 30.02 -28.34
C GLY A 92 -5.35 29.00 -28.12
N ILE A 93 -5.56 28.07 -27.18
CA ILE A 93 -4.63 27.00 -26.79
C ILE A 93 -5.17 25.67 -27.30
N GLN A 94 -4.41 25.00 -28.14
CA GLN A 94 -4.80 23.67 -28.61
C GLN A 94 -4.38 22.63 -27.57
N VAL A 95 -5.37 21.89 -27.05
CA VAL A 95 -5.13 20.84 -26.04
C VAL A 95 -5.10 19.49 -26.70
N GLU A 96 -3.96 18.81 -26.64
CA GLU A 96 -3.79 17.46 -27.17
C GLU A 96 -3.87 16.42 -26.05
N LEU A 97 -4.54 15.30 -26.31
CA LEU A 97 -4.57 14.19 -25.39
C LEU A 97 -3.20 13.52 -25.43
N LYS A 98 -2.42 13.72 -24.38
CA LYS A 98 -1.28 12.87 -24.09
C LYS A 98 -1.87 11.52 -23.69
N LYS A 99 -1.81 10.54 -24.61
CA LYS A 99 -1.97 9.14 -24.23
C LYS A 99 -0.87 8.85 -23.22
N GLU A 100 -1.21 8.88 -21.94
CA GLU A 100 -0.37 8.25 -20.95
C GLU A 100 -0.31 6.78 -21.36
N GLU A 101 0.87 6.33 -21.80
CA GLU A 101 1.19 4.92 -21.75
C GLU A 101 1.09 4.52 -20.27
N LYS A 102 -0.09 4.01 -19.89
CA LYS A 102 -0.32 3.38 -18.61
C LYS A 102 0.70 2.23 -18.51
N GLY A 103 1.71 2.43 -17.67
CA GLY A 103 2.87 1.55 -17.52
C GLY A 103 4.12 2.14 -18.17
N HIS A 104 5.04 2.64 -17.35
CA HIS A 104 6.31 3.24 -17.80
C HIS A 104 7.19 2.21 -18.51
N ARG A 105 7.07 2.09 -19.83
CA ARG A 105 8.14 1.60 -20.69
C ARG A 105 9.09 2.77 -20.98
N PRO A 106 10.37 2.72 -20.60
CA PRO A 106 11.31 3.75 -21.06
C PRO A 106 11.52 3.59 -22.57
N VAL A 107 11.09 4.58 -23.35
CA VAL A 107 11.28 4.66 -24.80
C VAL A 107 12.69 5.21 -25.08
N LEU A 108 13.53 4.40 -25.76
CA LEU A 108 14.36 4.75 -26.94
C LEU A 108 15.66 3.92 -27.03
N LEU A 109 15.61 2.85 -27.82
CA LEU A 109 16.66 2.56 -28.81
C LEU A 109 15.94 2.23 -30.12
N SER A 110 16.37 2.88 -31.20
CA SER A 110 15.84 2.83 -32.57
C SER A 110 15.13 1.51 -32.92
N GLU A 111 13.89 1.60 -33.42
CA GLU A 111 13.21 0.49 -34.08
C GLU A 111 13.94 0.16 -35.40
N SER A 112 15.06 -0.56 -35.29
CA SER A 112 15.47 -1.45 -36.37
C SER A 112 14.40 -2.54 -36.45
N GLU A 113 13.90 -2.84 -37.65
CA GLU A 113 12.97 -3.93 -37.95
C GLU A 113 13.51 -5.26 -37.43
N THR A 114 13.25 -5.55 -36.17
CA THR A 114 13.74 -6.73 -35.49
C THR A 114 12.70 -7.84 -35.62
N LYS A 115 13.15 -9.02 -36.07
CA LYS A 115 12.32 -10.22 -36.19
C LYS A 115 11.73 -10.57 -34.82
N THR A 116 10.40 -10.46 -34.71
CA THR A 116 9.65 -10.97 -33.57
C THR A 116 9.45 -12.48 -33.69
N ILE A 117 9.70 -13.21 -32.61
CA ILE A 117 9.46 -14.64 -32.50
C ILE A 117 8.24 -14.90 -31.59
N PRO A 118 7.52 -16.02 -31.78
CA PRO A 118 6.51 -16.47 -30.82
C PRO A 118 7.14 -16.64 -29.44
N ARG A 119 6.43 -16.25 -28.38
CA ARG A 119 6.89 -16.42 -26.99
C ARG A 119 5.91 -17.26 -26.17
N PRO A 120 6.40 -17.96 -25.12
CA PRO A 120 5.54 -18.63 -24.15
C PRO A 120 4.53 -17.67 -23.51
N PRO A 121 3.27 -18.06 -23.28
CA PRO A 121 2.33 -17.26 -22.50
C PRO A 121 2.75 -17.21 -21.04
N VAL A 122 2.58 -16.04 -20.42
CA VAL A 122 2.68 -15.86 -18.97
C VAL A 122 1.28 -15.86 -18.38
N VAL A 123 1.01 -16.79 -17.47
CA VAL A 123 -0.31 -17.10 -16.94
C VAL A 123 -0.33 -16.86 -15.43
N THR A 124 -1.22 -16.01 -14.94
CA THR A 124 -1.45 -15.89 -13.48
C THR A 124 -2.64 -16.75 -13.08
N VAL A 125 -2.51 -17.49 -11.99
CA VAL A 125 -3.64 -18.19 -11.36
C VAL A 125 -4.22 -17.35 -10.24
N MET A 126 -5.52 -17.03 -10.33
CA MET A 126 -6.27 -16.21 -9.38
C MET A 126 -7.52 -16.93 -8.87
N GLY A 127 -8.15 -16.42 -7.80
CA GLY A 127 -9.35 -17.01 -7.19
C GLY A 127 -9.40 -16.86 -5.68
N HIS A 128 -10.49 -17.31 -5.07
CA HIS A 128 -10.70 -17.26 -3.61
C HIS A 128 -9.75 -18.21 -2.85
N VAL A 129 -9.58 -17.95 -1.55
CA VAL A 129 -8.86 -18.85 -0.64
C VAL A 129 -9.53 -20.23 -0.66
N ASP A 130 -8.76 -21.30 -0.54
CA ASP A 130 -9.26 -22.69 -0.52
C ASP A 130 -10.00 -23.20 -1.77
N HIS A 131 -10.01 -22.43 -2.87
CA HIS A 131 -10.49 -22.90 -4.17
C HIS A 131 -9.49 -23.84 -4.89
N GLY A 132 -8.34 -24.12 -4.29
CA GLY A 132 -7.36 -25.08 -4.80
C GLY A 132 -6.40 -24.53 -5.87
N LYS A 133 -6.10 -23.22 -5.86
CA LYS A 133 -5.11 -22.59 -6.76
C LYS A 133 -3.72 -23.23 -6.63
N THR A 134 -3.20 -23.28 -5.40
CA THR A 134 -1.89 -23.88 -5.11
C THR A 134 -1.89 -25.37 -5.46
N GLN A 135 -3.02 -26.06 -5.27
CA GLN A 135 -3.15 -27.47 -5.60
C GLN A 135 -3.14 -27.71 -7.10
N LEU A 136 -3.81 -26.85 -7.87
CA LEU A 136 -3.75 -26.86 -9.33
C LEU A 136 -2.31 -26.67 -9.81
N LEU A 137 -1.62 -25.66 -9.28
CA LEU A 137 -0.24 -25.38 -9.62
C LEU A 137 0.72 -26.52 -9.22
N ASP A 138 0.53 -27.13 -8.06
CA ASP A 138 1.30 -28.31 -7.63
C ASP A 138 1.08 -29.51 -8.55
N THR A 139 -0.17 -29.76 -8.95
CA THR A 139 -0.52 -30.82 -9.89
C THR A 139 0.12 -30.59 -11.26
N ILE A 140 0.09 -29.35 -11.76
CA ILE A 140 0.72 -28.95 -13.03
C ILE A 140 2.25 -29.07 -12.94
N ARG A 141 2.85 -28.63 -11.83
CA ARG A 141 4.29 -28.67 -11.59
C ARG A 141 4.80 -30.09 -11.25
N GLN A 142 3.91 -31.04 -10.99
CA GLN A 142 4.24 -32.36 -10.43
C GLN A 142 5.04 -32.26 -9.11
N SER A 143 4.83 -31.19 -8.33
CA SER A 143 5.49 -30.92 -7.04
C SER A 143 4.50 -30.97 -5.87
N ARG A 144 5.01 -30.90 -4.63
CA ARG A 144 4.21 -30.84 -3.39
C ARG A 144 4.59 -29.62 -2.53
N ILE A 145 4.32 -28.42 -3.03
CA ILE A 145 4.60 -27.16 -2.32
C ILE A 145 3.65 -26.98 -1.12
N ILE A 146 2.37 -27.38 -1.25
CA ILE A 146 1.36 -27.25 -0.17
C ILE A 146 1.82 -27.91 1.13
N GLU A 147 2.48 -29.07 1.04
CA GLU A 147 2.99 -29.81 2.21
C GLU A 147 4.14 -29.08 2.93
N THR A 148 4.80 -28.14 2.25
CA THR A 148 5.98 -27.42 2.75
C THR A 148 5.71 -25.99 3.21
N GLU A 149 4.59 -25.37 2.79
CA GLU A 149 4.25 -24.01 3.21
C GLU A 149 3.45 -23.98 4.52
N ALA A 150 3.97 -23.21 5.49
CA ALA A 150 3.32 -22.99 6.77
C ALA A 150 1.92 -22.38 6.59
N GLY A 151 0.91 -23.04 7.16
CA GLY A 151 -0.50 -22.65 7.09
C GLY A 151 -1.25 -23.11 5.83
N GLY A 152 -0.63 -23.90 4.94
CA GLY A 152 -1.31 -24.50 3.78
C GLY A 152 -1.75 -23.51 2.69
N ILE A 153 -1.19 -22.31 2.67
CA ILE A 153 -1.53 -21.23 1.71
C ILE A 153 -0.29 -20.65 1.02
N THR A 154 -0.42 -20.29 -0.27
CA THR A 154 0.59 -19.51 -1.02
C THR A 154 0.74 -18.11 -0.42
N GLN A 155 1.93 -17.80 0.13
CA GLN A 155 2.24 -16.45 0.64
C GLN A 155 3.44 -15.79 -0.05
N ARG A 156 4.04 -16.44 -1.06
CA ARG A 156 5.09 -15.90 -1.93
C ARG A 156 4.64 -15.94 -3.38
N ILE A 157 5.11 -15.00 -4.21
CA ILE A 157 4.94 -15.15 -5.65
C ILE A 157 5.99 -16.13 -6.16
N GLY A 158 5.53 -17.30 -6.60
CA GLY A 158 6.35 -18.27 -7.32
C GLY A 158 6.17 -18.09 -8.81
N ALA A 159 7.25 -18.16 -9.58
CA ALA A 159 7.17 -18.23 -11.03
C ALA A 159 7.92 -19.48 -11.50
N TYR A 160 7.30 -20.24 -12.39
CA TYR A 160 7.88 -21.45 -12.95
C TYR A 160 7.36 -21.69 -14.37
N GLN A 161 8.08 -22.48 -15.13
CA GLN A 161 7.77 -22.82 -16.51
C GLN A 161 7.48 -24.32 -16.61
N VAL A 162 6.45 -24.68 -17.37
CA VAL A 162 6.10 -26.06 -17.66
C VAL A 162 6.16 -26.28 -19.16
N ASP A 163 6.68 -27.45 -19.56
CA ASP A 163 6.62 -27.92 -20.94
C ASP A 163 5.39 -28.82 -21.10
N PHE A 164 4.53 -28.45 -22.04
CA PHE A 164 3.35 -29.22 -22.41
C PHE A 164 3.30 -29.32 -23.94
N GLN A 165 3.35 -30.54 -24.47
CA GLN A 165 3.37 -30.83 -25.91
C GLN A 165 4.49 -30.09 -26.67
N GLY A 166 5.66 -29.87 -26.05
CA GLY A 166 6.79 -29.16 -26.65
C GLY A 166 6.62 -27.63 -26.69
N LYS A 167 5.57 -27.10 -26.06
CA LYS A 167 5.34 -25.67 -25.86
C LYS A 167 5.47 -25.34 -24.39
N LYS A 168 6.11 -24.21 -24.12
CA LYS A 168 6.34 -23.72 -22.75
C LYS A 168 5.20 -22.84 -22.30
N ILE A 169 4.81 -22.94 -21.03
CA ILE A 169 3.84 -22.08 -20.36
C ILE A 169 4.48 -21.59 -19.06
N THR A 170 4.49 -20.28 -18.83
CA THR A 170 5.03 -19.70 -17.60
C THR A 170 3.89 -19.38 -16.65
N PHE A 171 3.90 -19.96 -15.46
CA PHE A 171 2.91 -19.70 -14.42
C PHE A 171 3.46 -18.73 -13.38
N LEU A 172 2.62 -17.76 -13.00
CA LEU A 172 2.79 -16.91 -11.82
C LEU A 172 1.77 -17.35 -10.76
N ASP A 173 2.28 -17.89 -9.65
CA ASP A 173 1.49 -18.18 -8.46
C ASP A 173 1.34 -16.91 -7.64
N THR A 174 0.14 -16.35 -7.54
CA THR A 174 -0.10 -15.15 -6.72
C THR A 174 -0.84 -15.51 -5.42
N PRO A 175 -0.44 -14.94 -4.27
CA PRO A 175 -1.17 -15.13 -3.03
C PRO A 175 -2.65 -14.70 -3.14
N GLY A 176 -3.56 -15.60 -2.75
CA GLY A 176 -5.01 -15.38 -2.85
C GLY A 176 -5.64 -14.52 -1.75
N HIS A 177 -4.86 -14.07 -0.77
CA HIS A 177 -5.37 -13.35 0.40
C HIS A 177 -5.39 -11.83 0.15
N GLU A 178 -6.49 -11.17 0.55
CA GLU A 178 -6.69 -9.72 0.54
C GLU A 178 -5.47 -8.87 0.95
N ALA A 179 -4.64 -9.33 1.89
CA ALA A 179 -3.40 -8.66 2.29
C ALA A 179 -2.45 -8.36 1.11
N PHE A 180 -2.46 -9.20 0.08
CA PHE A 180 -1.55 -9.17 -1.06
C PHE A 180 -2.18 -8.57 -2.32
N GLU A 181 -3.14 -7.65 -2.19
CA GLU A 181 -3.82 -7.02 -3.32
C GLU A 181 -2.86 -6.37 -4.33
N LYS A 182 -1.88 -5.59 -3.86
CA LYS A 182 -0.85 -4.96 -4.73
C LYS A 182 -0.05 -5.99 -5.52
N MET A 183 0.22 -7.16 -4.94
CA MET A 183 0.90 -8.25 -5.65
C MET A 183 0.03 -8.82 -6.76
N ARG A 184 -1.27 -9.01 -6.52
CA ARG A 184 -2.23 -9.45 -7.55
C ARG A 184 -2.39 -8.43 -8.67
N GLU A 185 -2.54 -7.14 -8.32
CA GLU A 185 -2.65 -6.08 -9.33
C GLU A 185 -1.43 -6.05 -10.25
N HIS A 186 -0.25 -6.21 -9.67
CA HIS A 186 0.99 -6.28 -10.44
C HIS A 186 1.07 -7.57 -11.28
N GLY A 187 0.69 -8.72 -10.72
CA GLY A 187 0.61 -10.01 -11.45
C GLY A 187 -0.30 -9.93 -12.67
N ALA A 188 -1.51 -9.36 -12.52
CA ALA A 188 -2.44 -9.18 -13.65
C ALA A 188 -1.84 -8.32 -14.78
N ASN A 189 -1.12 -7.25 -14.45
CA ASN A 189 -0.52 -6.37 -15.45
C ASN A 189 0.67 -6.99 -16.20
N ILE A 190 1.29 -8.02 -15.63
CA ILE A 190 2.46 -8.69 -16.21
C ILE A 190 2.04 -9.85 -17.12
N THR A 191 0.84 -10.40 -16.92
CA THR A 191 0.41 -11.64 -17.58
C THR A 191 -0.40 -11.45 -18.83
N ASP A 192 -0.26 -12.45 -19.69
CA ASP A 192 -0.97 -12.55 -20.97
C ASP A 192 -2.35 -13.17 -20.81
N ILE A 193 -2.51 -14.04 -19.81
CA ILE A 193 -3.75 -14.79 -19.53
C ILE A 193 -3.93 -14.93 -18.02
N ILE A 194 -5.17 -14.82 -17.55
CA ILE A 194 -5.55 -15.12 -16.16
C ILE A 194 -6.37 -16.41 -16.12
N VAL A 195 -5.95 -17.37 -15.31
CA VAL A 195 -6.77 -18.55 -14.98
C VAL A 195 -7.46 -18.29 -13.64
N LEU A 196 -8.78 -18.15 -13.68
CA LEU A 196 -9.59 -17.91 -12.50
C LEU A 196 -10.14 -19.25 -11.97
N VAL A 197 -9.67 -19.65 -10.78
CA VAL A 197 -10.08 -20.89 -10.13
C VAL A 197 -11.28 -20.66 -9.24
N VAL A 198 -12.38 -21.35 -9.53
CA VAL A 198 -13.63 -21.27 -8.77
C VAL A 198 -14.03 -22.67 -8.33
N ALA A 199 -14.22 -22.88 -7.03
CA ALA A 199 -14.60 -24.20 -6.53
C ALA A 199 -16.08 -24.50 -6.84
N ALA A 200 -16.37 -25.71 -7.32
CA ALA A 200 -17.71 -26.13 -7.73
C ALA A 200 -18.69 -26.30 -6.56
N ASP A 201 -18.17 -26.54 -5.36
CA ASP A 201 -18.95 -26.69 -4.11
C ASP A 201 -19.32 -25.34 -3.48
N GLU A 202 -18.44 -24.33 -3.59
CA GLU A 202 -18.64 -23.01 -2.99
C GLU A 202 -19.21 -21.95 -3.94
N GLY A 203 -18.79 -21.97 -5.21
CA GLY A 203 -19.13 -20.99 -6.21
C GLY A 203 -18.37 -19.66 -6.10
N VAL A 204 -18.96 -18.60 -6.67
CA VAL A 204 -18.33 -17.28 -6.75
C VAL A 204 -18.29 -16.60 -5.38
N LYS A 205 -17.14 -16.05 -5.00
CA LYS A 205 -16.89 -15.32 -3.75
C LYS A 205 -16.34 -13.91 -4.01
N VAL A 206 -16.19 -13.11 -2.96
CA VAL A 206 -15.73 -11.71 -3.05
C VAL A 206 -14.41 -11.57 -3.80
N GLN A 207 -13.41 -12.40 -3.48
CA GLN A 207 -12.09 -12.40 -4.13
C GLN A 207 -12.16 -12.87 -5.60
N THR A 208 -13.15 -13.68 -5.96
CA THR A 208 -13.41 -14.03 -7.37
C THR A 208 -13.87 -12.78 -8.13
N ILE A 209 -14.77 -12.00 -7.55
CA ILE A 209 -15.27 -10.74 -8.14
C ILE A 209 -14.13 -9.73 -8.30
N GLU A 210 -13.29 -9.58 -7.28
CA GLU A 210 -12.08 -8.74 -7.35
C GLU A 210 -11.15 -9.15 -8.50
N ALA A 211 -10.86 -10.45 -8.62
CA ALA A 211 -10.03 -10.97 -9.70
C ALA A 211 -10.64 -10.69 -11.08
N CYS A 212 -11.97 -10.83 -11.23
CA CYS A 212 -12.67 -10.45 -12.46
C CYS A 212 -12.53 -8.97 -12.78
N HIS A 213 -12.70 -8.08 -11.79
CA HIS A 213 -12.55 -6.64 -11.99
C HIS A 213 -11.11 -6.27 -12.38
N LEU A 214 -10.13 -6.93 -11.75
CA LEU A 214 -8.73 -6.71 -12.04
C LEU A 214 -8.38 -7.14 -13.47
N ALA A 215 -8.82 -8.31 -13.90
CA ALA A 215 -8.62 -8.81 -15.26
C ALA A 215 -9.27 -7.89 -16.31
N LYS A 216 -10.49 -7.42 -16.05
CA LYS A 216 -11.18 -6.45 -16.91
C LYS A 216 -10.42 -5.12 -17.00
N ARG A 217 -9.94 -4.59 -15.87
CA ARG A 217 -9.13 -3.36 -15.83
C ARG A 217 -7.80 -3.50 -16.58
N ALA A 218 -7.15 -4.66 -16.46
CA ALA A 218 -5.89 -4.96 -17.13
C ALA A 218 -6.06 -5.37 -18.62
N ASN A 219 -7.31 -5.55 -19.08
CA ASN A 219 -7.65 -6.04 -20.42
C ASN A 219 -6.99 -7.39 -20.77
N VAL A 220 -6.94 -8.29 -19.78
CA VAL A 220 -6.32 -9.62 -19.90
C VAL A 220 -7.42 -10.68 -20.05
N PRO A 221 -7.34 -11.59 -21.04
CA PRO A 221 -8.31 -12.67 -21.20
C PRO A 221 -8.34 -13.60 -19.99
N ILE A 222 -9.54 -14.07 -19.65
CA ILE A 222 -9.79 -14.94 -18.51
C ILE A 222 -10.18 -16.33 -19.00
N ILE A 223 -9.55 -17.37 -18.44
CA ILE A 223 -9.97 -18.76 -18.54
C ILE A 223 -10.50 -19.19 -17.18
N ILE A 224 -11.69 -19.77 -17.12
CA ILE A 224 -12.28 -20.25 -15.87
C ILE A 224 -11.91 -21.72 -15.67
N ALA A 225 -11.30 -22.02 -14.52
CA ALA A 225 -11.09 -23.38 -14.04
C ALA A 225 -12.07 -23.67 -12.90
N ILE A 226 -13.13 -24.42 -13.19
CA ILE A 226 -14.12 -24.85 -12.20
C ILE A 226 -13.56 -26.08 -11.47
N ASN A 227 -13.04 -25.90 -10.27
CA ASN A 227 -12.28 -26.92 -9.53
C ASN A 227 -13.16 -27.74 -8.57
N LYS A 228 -12.62 -28.85 -8.05
CA LYS A 228 -13.27 -29.76 -7.09
C LYS A 228 -14.50 -30.51 -7.62
N ILE A 229 -14.51 -30.88 -8.90
CA ILE A 229 -15.60 -31.68 -9.49
C ILE A 229 -15.69 -33.11 -8.96
N ASP A 230 -14.66 -33.56 -8.23
CA ASP A 230 -14.63 -34.86 -7.54
C ASP A 230 -15.55 -34.93 -6.32
N LEU A 231 -15.99 -33.78 -5.80
CA LEU A 231 -16.84 -33.73 -4.61
C LEU A 231 -18.31 -34.01 -4.96
N PRO A 232 -19.06 -34.77 -4.15
CA PRO A 232 -20.46 -35.09 -4.43
C PRO A 232 -21.37 -33.86 -4.40
N GLN A 233 -21.00 -32.80 -3.67
CA GLN A 233 -21.71 -31.52 -3.63
C GLN A 233 -21.30 -30.56 -4.76
N ALA A 234 -20.40 -30.94 -5.67
CA ALA A 234 -19.95 -30.10 -6.75
C ALA A 234 -21.10 -29.75 -7.70
N ASN A 235 -21.28 -28.46 -7.99
CA ASN A 235 -22.27 -28.00 -8.95
C ASN A 235 -21.67 -26.99 -9.95
N PRO A 236 -21.00 -27.47 -11.01
CA PRO A 236 -20.41 -26.61 -12.03
C PRO A 236 -21.43 -25.71 -12.73
N LEU A 237 -22.66 -26.19 -12.93
CA LEU A 237 -23.72 -25.42 -13.60
C LEU A 237 -24.09 -24.16 -12.80
N ARG A 238 -24.18 -24.27 -11.48
CA ARG A 238 -24.41 -23.14 -10.58
C ARG A 238 -23.28 -22.11 -10.69
N VAL A 239 -22.03 -22.56 -10.76
CA VAL A 239 -20.87 -21.66 -10.92
C VAL A 239 -20.94 -20.91 -12.25
N LYS A 240 -21.25 -21.60 -13.35
CA LYS A 240 -21.42 -20.98 -14.68
C LYS A 240 -22.51 -19.89 -14.67
N GLN A 241 -23.64 -20.14 -14.00
CA GLN A 241 -24.71 -19.15 -13.84
C GLN A 241 -24.23 -17.91 -13.06
N GLN A 242 -23.54 -18.10 -11.94
CA GLN A 242 -23.00 -16.99 -11.14
C GLN A 242 -21.95 -16.16 -11.89
N LEU A 243 -21.12 -16.80 -12.71
CA LEU A 243 -20.13 -16.11 -13.55
C LEU A 243 -20.79 -15.29 -14.66
N SER A 244 -21.90 -15.78 -15.22
CA SER A 244 -22.69 -15.03 -16.20
C SER A 244 -23.22 -13.72 -15.62
N GLU A 245 -23.63 -13.70 -14.34
CA GLU A 245 -24.06 -12.47 -13.65
C GLU A 245 -22.92 -11.43 -13.53
N LEU A 246 -21.67 -11.88 -13.51
CA LEU A 246 -20.48 -11.02 -13.54
C LEU A 246 -20.06 -10.60 -14.96
N GLY A 247 -20.83 -10.98 -15.98
CA GLY A 247 -20.55 -10.74 -17.39
C GLY A 247 -19.46 -11.66 -17.96
N LEU A 248 -19.20 -12.80 -17.34
CA LEU A 248 -18.33 -13.87 -17.85
C LEU A 248 -19.20 -15.05 -18.29
N VAL A 249 -19.70 -14.96 -19.53
CA VAL A 249 -20.58 -15.99 -20.11
C VAL A 249 -19.70 -17.10 -20.67
N CYS A 250 -19.91 -18.34 -20.21
CA CYS A 250 -19.16 -19.50 -20.68
C CYS A 250 -19.49 -19.85 -22.14
N GLU A 251 -18.51 -20.38 -22.88
CA GLU A 251 -18.66 -20.80 -24.29
C GLU A 251 -19.83 -21.79 -24.51
N GLU A 252 -20.00 -22.77 -23.63
CA GLU A 252 -21.12 -23.72 -23.68
C GLU A 252 -22.50 -23.05 -23.58
N MET A 253 -22.57 -21.85 -23.01
CA MET A 253 -23.78 -21.05 -22.85
C MET A 253 -23.90 -19.97 -23.94
N GLY A 254 -23.08 -20.05 -24.99
CA GLY A 254 -23.05 -19.08 -26.10
C GLY A 254 -22.23 -17.81 -25.82
N GLY A 255 -21.36 -17.84 -24.80
CA GLY A 255 -20.46 -16.74 -24.47
C GLY A 255 -19.06 -16.87 -25.08
N GLU A 256 -18.14 -16.01 -24.63
CA GLU A 256 -16.76 -15.93 -25.11
C GLU A 256 -15.72 -16.41 -24.08
N THR A 257 -16.14 -16.74 -22.85
CA THR A 257 -15.21 -17.12 -21.78
C THR A 257 -15.01 -18.64 -21.75
N PRO A 258 -13.79 -19.16 -21.95
CA PRO A 258 -13.53 -20.59 -21.84
C PRO A 258 -13.71 -21.05 -20.39
N CYS A 259 -14.47 -22.14 -20.21
CA CYS A 259 -14.80 -22.68 -18.89
C CYS A 259 -14.50 -24.18 -18.83
N ILE A 260 -13.40 -24.57 -18.19
CA ILE A 260 -12.98 -25.96 -18.05
C ILE A 260 -13.33 -26.45 -16.64
N SER A 261 -14.00 -27.60 -16.56
CA SER A 261 -14.31 -28.26 -15.30
C SER A 261 -13.18 -29.23 -14.96
N ILE A 262 -12.51 -29.03 -13.82
CA ILE A 262 -11.30 -29.76 -13.42
C ILE A 262 -11.39 -30.34 -12.01
N SER A 263 -10.58 -31.38 -11.75
CA SER A 263 -10.19 -31.74 -10.38
C SER A 263 -8.69 -31.67 -10.24
N ALA A 264 -8.21 -30.65 -9.51
CA ALA A 264 -6.78 -30.52 -9.19
C ALA A 264 -6.27 -31.71 -8.35
N LYS A 265 -7.14 -32.34 -7.56
CA LYS A 265 -6.81 -33.47 -6.68
C LYS A 265 -6.69 -34.78 -7.45
N GLU A 266 -7.73 -35.11 -8.23
CA GLU A 266 -7.80 -36.36 -9.00
C GLU A 266 -7.12 -36.23 -10.37
N LYS A 267 -6.57 -35.05 -10.69
CA LYS A 267 -5.89 -34.71 -11.95
C LYS A 267 -6.79 -34.86 -13.18
N ILE A 268 -8.06 -34.51 -13.04
CA ILE A 268 -9.05 -34.58 -14.12
C ILE A 268 -9.03 -33.27 -14.92
N ASN A 269 -8.99 -33.37 -16.25
CA ASN A 269 -9.06 -32.27 -17.22
C ASN A 269 -7.98 -31.18 -17.07
N ILE A 270 -6.84 -31.51 -16.45
CA ILE A 270 -5.70 -30.59 -16.34
C ILE A 270 -5.07 -30.36 -17.72
N ASP A 271 -4.95 -31.41 -18.53
CA ASP A 271 -4.42 -31.33 -19.89
C ASP A 271 -5.31 -30.44 -20.77
N GLU A 272 -6.64 -30.56 -20.67
CA GLU A 272 -7.61 -29.71 -21.37
C GLU A 272 -7.45 -28.23 -20.99
N LEU A 273 -7.20 -27.93 -19.71
CA LEU A 273 -6.91 -26.57 -19.26
C LEU A 273 -5.61 -26.03 -19.89
N LEU A 274 -4.55 -26.85 -19.96
CA LEU A 274 -3.27 -26.45 -20.57
C LEU A 274 -3.40 -26.25 -22.09
N GLU A 275 -4.16 -27.11 -22.77
CA GLU A 275 -4.50 -26.96 -24.19
C GLU A 275 -5.26 -25.67 -24.45
N MET A 276 -6.27 -25.34 -23.62
CA MET A 276 -7.03 -24.10 -23.76
C MET A 276 -6.14 -22.87 -23.53
N ILE A 277 -5.22 -22.90 -22.56
CA ILE A 277 -4.25 -21.81 -22.35
C ILE A 277 -3.41 -21.57 -23.60
N LEU A 278 -2.92 -22.64 -24.24
CA LEU A 278 -2.12 -22.54 -25.46
C LEU A 278 -2.96 -22.01 -26.63
N LEU A 279 -4.21 -22.45 -26.76
CA LEU A 279 -5.13 -21.98 -27.80
C LEU A 279 -5.40 -20.47 -27.67
N VAL A 280 -5.71 -20.00 -26.46
CA VAL A 280 -5.93 -18.56 -26.20
C VAL A 280 -4.66 -17.76 -26.45
N ALA A 281 -3.49 -18.31 -26.11
CA ALA A 281 -2.20 -17.67 -26.39
C ALA A 281 -1.92 -17.53 -27.89
N GLU A 282 -2.27 -18.54 -28.69
CA GLU A 282 -2.13 -18.50 -30.15
C GLU A 282 -3.04 -17.45 -30.78
N LEU A 283 -4.29 -17.35 -30.32
CA LEU A 283 -5.22 -16.31 -30.76
C LEU A 283 -4.72 -14.89 -30.44
N LYS A 284 -3.96 -14.73 -29.36
CA LYS A 284 -3.33 -13.45 -28.97
C LYS A 284 -2.07 -13.12 -29.76
N ASP A 285 -1.55 -14.05 -30.57
CA ASP A 285 -0.32 -13.88 -31.37
C ASP A 285 0.85 -13.32 -30.54
N LEU A 286 1.11 -13.96 -29.39
CA LEU A 286 2.11 -13.50 -28.43
C LEU A 286 3.52 -13.51 -29.04
N LYS A 287 4.10 -12.33 -29.16
CA LYS A 287 5.41 -12.08 -29.77
C LYS A 287 6.36 -11.43 -28.79
N ALA A 288 7.64 -11.77 -28.91
CA ALA A 288 8.75 -11.01 -28.32
C ALA A 288 9.93 -10.97 -29.28
N ASN A 289 10.88 -10.12 -28.96
CA ASN A 289 12.09 -9.88 -29.71
C ASN A 289 13.30 -10.37 -28.91
N SER A 290 13.77 -11.57 -29.22
CA SER A 290 14.95 -12.14 -28.57
C SER A 290 16.26 -11.41 -28.89
N SER A 291 16.31 -10.57 -29.93
CA SER A 291 17.55 -9.92 -30.40
C SER A 291 17.94 -8.67 -29.62
N LYS A 292 17.02 -8.08 -28.85
CA LYS A 292 17.27 -6.89 -28.04
C LYS A 292 17.82 -7.23 -26.65
N PRO A 293 18.45 -6.26 -25.96
CA PRO A 293 18.77 -6.39 -24.54
C PRO A 293 17.52 -6.70 -23.72
N ALA A 294 17.66 -7.52 -22.68
CA ALA A 294 16.51 -7.95 -21.90
C ALA A 294 15.83 -6.78 -21.19
N THR A 295 14.51 -6.78 -21.21
CA THR A 295 13.66 -5.97 -20.34
C THR A 295 12.65 -6.87 -19.66
N GLY A 296 12.23 -6.49 -18.46
CA GLY A 296 11.22 -7.24 -17.75
C GLY A 296 10.93 -6.64 -16.39
N VAL A 297 10.46 -7.49 -15.48
CA VAL A 297 9.96 -7.06 -14.18
C VAL A 297 10.51 -7.93 -13.06
N VAL A 298 10.72 -7.31 -11.90
CA VAL A 298 11.12 -7.99 -10.67
C VAL A 298 9.88 -8.61 -10.02
N ILE A 299 9.87 -9.94 -9.93
CA ILE A 299 8.80 -10.73 -9.33
C ILE A 299 8.99 -10.84 -7.81
N ASP A 300 10.22 -10.94 -7.33
CA ASP A 300 10.52 -10.86 -5.89
C ASP A 300 12.01 -10.57 -5.67
N SER A 301 12.38 -10.25 -4.44
CA SER A 301 13.78 -10.11 -4.04
C SER A 301 14.03 -10.55 -2.60
N GLN A 302 15.21 -11.13 -2.38
CA GLN A 302 15.64 -11.62 -1.08
C GLN A 302 17.12 -11.29 -0.85
N LEU A 303 17.52 -11.26 0.42
CA LEU A 303 18.91 -11.02 0.80
C LEU A 303 19.47 -12.28 1.46
N ASP A 304 20.45 -12.90 0.81
CA ASP A 304 21.20 -14.02 1.39
C ASP A 304 22.50 -13.52 2.02
N ALA A 305 22.83 -14.05 3.21
CA ALA A 305 23.99 -13.61 3.97
C ALA A 305 25.34 -13.96 3.32
N LYS A 306 25.41 -15.03 2.52
CA LYS A 306 26.64 -15.50 1.86
C LYS A 306 26.74 -15.02 0.42
N ILE A 307 25.62 -15.02 -0.29
CA ILE A 307 25.58 -14.79 -1.75
C ILE A 307 25.29 -13.31 -2.07
N GLY A 308 24.66 -12.60 -1.14
CA GLY A 308 24.26 -11.19 -1.28
C GLY A 308 22.83 -11.04 -1.83
N PRO A 309 22.52 -9.91 -2.49
CA PRO A 309 21.20 -9.66 -3.05
C PRO A 309 20.85 -10.64 -4.16
N ILE A 310 19.67 -11.23 -4.04
CA ILE A 310 19.06 -12.14 -5.01
C ILE A 310 17.77 -11.48 -5.50
N ALA A 311 17.54 -11.49 -6.81
CA ALA A 311 16.28 -11.05 -7.40
C ALA A 311 15.68 -12.17 -8.24
N PHE A 312 14.38 -12.36 -8.15
CA PHE A 312 13.59 -13.20 -9.04
C PHE A 312 12.95 -12.28 -10.06
N VAL A 313 13.19 -12.54 -11.34
CA VAL A 313 12.79 -11.65 -12.43
C VAL A 313 12.08 -12.43 -13.53
N LEU A 314 11.13 -11.80 -14.20
CA LEU A 314 10.49 -12.31 -15.40
C LEU A 314 10.98 -11.51 -16.59
N VAL A 315 11.66 -12.16 -17.52
CA VAL A 315 12.08 -11.54 -18.79
C VAL A 315 10.84 -11.37 -19.67
N GLN A 316 10.50 -10.14 -20.07
CA GLN A 316 9.34 -9.88 -20.94
C GLN A 316 9.74 -9.77 -22.40
N ASP A 317 10.88 -9.13 -22.67
CA ASP A 317 11.42 -8.95 -24.02
C ASP A 317 12.95 -9.03 -23.99
N GLY A 318 13.58 -9.32 -25.13
CA GLY A 318 15.03 -9.46 -25.23
C GLY A 318 15.59 -10.76 -24.65
N THR A 319 16.92 -10.86 -24.65
CA THR A 319 17.65 -11.99 -24.05
C THR A 319 18.56 -11.50 -22.94
N LEU A 320 18.43 -12.10 -21.75
CA LEU A 320 19.27 -11.82 -20.59
C LEU A 320 20.45 -12.78 -20.58
N LYS A 321 21.68 -12.28 -20.46
CA LYS A 321 22.89 -13.09 -20.43
C LYS A 321 23.69 -12.89 -19.15
N LYS A 322 24.42 -13.93 -18.78
CA LYS A 322 25.39 -13.83 -17.69
C LYS A 322 26.48 -12.83 -18.07
N GLY A 323 26.79 -11.94 -17.14
CA GLY A 323 27.75 -10.85 -17.32
C GLY A 323 27.14 -9.53 -17.77
N ASP A 324 25.84 -9.49 -18.09
CA ASP A 324 25.12 -8.26 -18.47
C ASP A 324 25.05 -7.26 -17.31
N PHE A 325 25.02 -5.97 -17.65
CA PHE A 325 24.70 -4.91 -16.70
C PHE A 325 23.19 -4.72 -16.65
N LEU A 326 22.60 -4.94 -15.48
CA LEU A 326 21.16 -4.86 -15.27
C LEU A 326 20.85 -3.70 -14.32
N VAL A 327 19.91 -2.84 -14.74
CA VAL A 327 19.36 -1.76 -13.93
C VAL A 327 17.93 -2.15 -13.57
N ALA A 328 17.59 -2.16 -12.28
CA ALA A 328 16.25 -2.47 -11.78
C ALA A 328 15.84 -1.38 -10.79
N GLY A 329 14.84 -0.57 -11.16
CA GLY A 329 14.44 0.59 -10.36
C GLY A 329 15.62 1.51 -10.00
N LYS A 330 15.95 1.58 -8.71
CA LYS A 330 17.07 2.39 -8.17
C LYS A 330 18.38 1.62 -8.00
N THR A 331 18.37 0.30 -8.17
CA THR A 331 19.55 -0.55 -8.02
C THR A 331 20.09 -0.96 -9.39
N TRP A 332 21.35 -1.39 -9.39
CA TRP A 332 21.98 -1.95 -10.57
C TRP A 332 23.07 -2.92 -10.16
N GLY A 333 23.52 -3.74 -11.11
CA GLY A 333 24.71 -4.55 -10.93
C GLY A 333 25.03 -5.34 -12.18
N ARG A 334 26.09 -6.14 -12.08
CA ARG A 334 26.48 -7.07 -13.14
C ARG A 334 25.94 -8.45 -12.78
N VAL A 335 25.20 -9.06 -13.68
CA VAL A 335 24.62 -10.39 -13.47
C VAL A 335 25.75 -11.42 -13.39
N ARG A 336 25.98 -11.99 -12.22
CA ARG A 336 27.05 -12.98 -11.95
C ARG A 336 26.56 -14.40 -12.19
N LEU A 337 25.32 -14.67 -11.84
CA LEU A 337 24.69 -15.98 -11.95
C LEU A 337 23.22 -15.80 -12.32
N ILE A 338 22.75 -16.69 -13.17
CA ILE A 338 21.35 -16.85 -13.54
C ILE A 338 21.00 -18.31 -13.27
N GLU A 339 19.94 -18.55 -12.50
CA GLU A 339 19.43 -19.88 -12.20
C GLU A 339 17.96 -19.95 -12.61
N ASP A 340 17.54 -21.11 -13.11
CA ASP A 340 16.13 -21.45 -13.24
C ASP A 340 15.49 -21.80 -11.88
N GLU A 341 14.19 -22.07 -11.88
CA GLU A 341 13.40 -22.47 -10.71
C GLU A 341 13.81 -23.83 -10.10
N TRP A 342 14.59 -24.64 -10.81
CA TRP A 342 15.14 -25.92 -10.33
C TRP A 342 16.58 -25.80 -9.82
N GLY A 343 17.18 -24.61 -9.93
CA GLY A 343 18.55 -24.33 -9.48
C GLY A 343 19.63 -24.65 -10.50
N HIS A 344 19.27 -24.88 -11.77
CA HIS A 344 20.27 -25.05 -12.82
C HIS A 344 20.80 -23.69 -13.29
N SER A 345 22.12 -23.57 -13.38
CA SER A 345 22.77 -22.38 -13.89
C SER A 345 22.54 -22.24 -15.40
N LEU A 346 22.12 -21.05 -15.83
CA LEU A 346 21.91 -20.70 -17.23
C LEU A 346 22.92 -19.64 -17.69
N GLU A 347 23.36 -19.73 -18.94
CA GLU A 347 24.24 -18.71 -19.57
C GLU A 347 23.42 -17.59 -20.26
N SER A 348 22.23 -17.93 -20.76
CA SER A 348 21.29 -16.98 -21.37
C SER A 348 19.84 -17.39 -21.19
N VAL A 349 18.94 -16.42 -21.13
CA VAL A 349 17.51 -16.59 -20.88
C VAL A 349 16.73 -15.74 -21.86
N GLY A 350 15.75 -16.34 -22.53
CA GLY A 350 14.86 -15.65 -23.46
C GLY A 350 13.60 -15.08 -22.81
N PRO A 351 12.71 -14.47 -23.63
CA PRO A 351 11.44 -13.91 -23.17
C PRO A 351 10.51 -14.93 -22.51
N SER A 352 9.64 -14.43 -21.63
CA SER A 352 8.67 -15.14 -20.81
C SER A 352 9.26 -16.12 -19.79
N ALA A 353 10.58 -16.24 -19.65
CA ALA A 353 11.19 -17.14 -18.68
C ALA A 353 11.39 -16.45 -17.31
N PRO A 354 10.93 -17.07 -16.21
CA PRO A 354 11.25 -16.61 -14.86
C PRO A 354 12.63 -17.12 -14.44
N VAL A 355 13.47 -16.25 -13.90
CA VAL A 355 14.81 -16.65 -13.44
C VAL A 355 15.23 -15.93 -12.18
N LYS A 356 16.09 -16.61 -11.41
CA LYS A 356 16.78 -16.06 -10.26
C LYS A 356 18.12 -15.47 -10.70
N ILE A 357 18.35 -14.21 -10.40
CA ILE A 357 19.60 -13.49 -10.72
C ILE A 357 20.33 -13.07 -9.45
N ILE A 358 21.66 -13.11 -9.52
CA ILE A 358 22.57 -12.68 -8.46
C ILE A 358 23.59 -11.69 -9.04
N GLY A 359 23.91 -10.64 -8.27
CA GLY A 359 24.96 -9.67 -8.64
C GLY A 359 24.55 -8.21 -8.64
N LEU A 360 23.32 -7.92 -8.25
CA LEU A 360 22.88 -6.55 -7.95
C LEU A 360 23.54 -6.01 -6.68
N LYS A 361 23.78 -4.71 -6.64
CA LYS A 361 24.40 -4.04 -5.47
C LYS A 361 23.51 -4.08 -4.24
N THR A 362 22.21 -3.85 -4.45
CA THR A 362 21.17 -3.97 -3.41
C THR A 362 19.96 -4.69 -3.98
N THR A 363 19.09 -5.19 -3.11
CA THR A 363 17.83 -5.85 -3.51
C THR A 363 16.91 -4.86 -4.21
N PRO A 364 16.43 -5.16 -5.43
CA PRO A 364 15.42 -4.34 -6.10
C PRO A 364 14.06 -4.45 -5.40
N VAL A 365 13.14 -3.54 -5.72
CA VAL A 365 11.79 -3.57 -5.17
C VAL A 365 10.90 -4.49 -6.01
N TYR A 366 9.92 -5.12 -5.36
CA TYR A 366 8.87 -5.87 -6.06
C TYR A 366 8.19 -4.97 -7.11
N GLY A 367 8.09 -5.47 -8.33
CA GLY A 367 7.47 -4.77 -9.44
C GLY A 367 8.31 -3.66 -10.08
N ASP A 368 9.57 -3.50 -9.67
CA ASP A 368 10.50 -2.67 -10.42
C ASP A 368 10.68 -3.25 -11.83
N PHE A 369 10.57 -2.39 -12.84
CA PHE A 369 11.03 -2.74 -14.18
C PHE A 369 12.55 -2.82 -14.19
N PHE A 370 13.07 -3.79 -14.94
CA PHE A 370 14.49 -3.90 -15.21
C PHE A 370 14.79 -3.80 -16.70
N GLN A 371 16.00 -3.32 -16.99
CA GLN A 371 16.56 -3.24 -18.31
C GLN A 371 18.04 -3.62 -18.27
N VAL A 372 18.45 -4.41 -19.26
CA VAL A 372 19.85 -4.66 -19.57
C VAL A 372 20.41 -3.52 -20.39
N VAL A 373 21.57 -3.03 -19.98
CA VAL A 373 22.32 -1.98 -20.66
C VAL A 373 23.67 -2.53 -21.13
N SER A 374 24.21 -1.95 -22.20
CA SER A 374 25.47 -2.41 -22.79
C SER A 374 26.68 -2.17 -21.89
N ASP A 375 26.68 -1.06 -21.15
CA ASP A 375 27.85 -0.58 -20.42
C ASP A 375 27.49 0.11 -19.11
N GLU A 376 28.42 0.10 -18.16
CA GLU A 376 28.29 0.77 -16.86
C GLU A 376 28.00 2.28 -16.99
N LYS A 377 28.46 2.94 -18.07
CA LYS A 377 28.16 4.37 -18.33
C LYS A 377 26.66 4.62 -18.57
N MET A 378 25.99 3.71 -19.27
CA MET A 378 24.55 3.80 -19.56
C MET A 378 23.71 3.65 -18.29
N VAL A 379 24.19 2.90 -17.30
CA VAL A 379 23.54 2.77 -15.98
C VAL A 379 23.32 4.13 -15.33
N TYR A 380 24.34 4.99 -15.34
CA TYR A 380 24.26 6.32 -14.74
C TYR A 380 23.34 7.27 -15.50
N GLN A 381 23.20 7.09 -16.82
CA GLN A 381 22.24 7.85 -17.63
C GLN A 381 20.79 7.44 -17.25
N VAL A 382 20.50 6.14 -17.25
CA VAL A 382 19.18 5.60 -16.88
C VAL A 382 18.79 6.00 -15.45
N LEU A 383 19.70 5.87 -14.48
CA LEU A 383 19.45 6.31 -13.10
C LEU A 383 19.34 7.84 -12.97
N GLY A 384 20.02 8.59 -13.82
CA GLY A 384 19.94 10.05 -13.87
C GLY A 384 18.55 10.54 -14.30
N ASP A 385 17.95 9.87 -15.27
CA ASP A 385 16.60 10.20 -15.75
C ASP A 385 15.51 9.74 -14.77
N LEU A 386 15.69 8.59 -14.09
CA LEU A 386 14.81 8.14 -13.00
C LEU A 386 14.86 9.07 -11.76
N LYS A 387 15.98 9.75 -11.52
CA LYS A 387 16.13 10.72 -10.41
C LYS A 387 15.39 12.04 -10.66
N LYS A 388 15.25 12.48 -11.92
CA LYS A 388 14.51 13.72 -12.26
C LYS A 388 13.00 13.59 -11.98
N ILE A 389 12.48 12.37 -11.93
CA ILE A 389 11.07 12.06 -11.69
C ILE A 389 10.74 11.98 -10.20
N ASN A 390 11.72 11.68 -9.33
CA ASN A 390 11.50 11.42 -7.89
C ASN A 390 12.18 12.46 -6.98
N ALA A 391 12.09 13.74 -7.34
CA ALA A 391 12.49 14.83 -6.46
C ALA A 391 11.32 15.32 -5.60
N GLN A 392 10.71 14.43 -4.81
CA GLN A 392 9.93 14.82 -3.63
C GLN A 392 9.66 13.58 -2.77
N GLN A 393 10.18 13.65 -1.53
CA GLN A 393 9.82 12.91 -0.31
C GLN A 393 11.04 12.25 0.35
N GLN A 394 11.83 13.11 1.00
CA GLN A 394 12.39 12.77 2.30
C GLN A 394 11.87 13.80 3.29
N VAL A 395 10.98 13.36 4.18
CA VAL A 395 10.73 14.03 5.45
C VAL A 395 10.82 12.94 6.51
N MET A 396 11.94 12.94 7.25
CA MET A 396 11.98 12.28 8.54
C MET A 396 11.03 13.04 9.47
N ALA A 397 9.79 12.57 9.54
CA ALA A 397 8.91 12.89 10.64
C ALA A 397 9.21 11.89 11.76
N SER A 398 9.57 12.39 12.93
CA SER A 398 9.52 11.64 14.19
C SER A 398 8.08 11.22 14.40
N LYS A 399 7.68 10.05 13.89
CA LYS A 399 6.31 9.57 13.98
C LYS A 399 6.02 9.26 15.45
N LYS A 400 5.11 10.04 16.06
CA LYS A 400 4.45 9.67 17.32
C LYS A 400 3.69 8.38 17.07
N GLY A 401 3.88 7.36 17.90
CA GLY A 401 3.27 6.04 17.72
C GLY A 401 4.07 4.93 18.38
N VAL A 402 3.51 3.73 18.42
CA VAL A 402 4.21 2.55 18.97
C VAL A 402 5.37 2.19 18.04
N PRO A 403 6.64 2.30 18.48
CA PRO A 403 7.78 2.08 17.62
C PRO A 403 7.91 0.59 17.28
N MET A 404 8.08 0.27 16.00
CA MET A 404 8.26 -1.10 15.53
C MET A 404 9.43 -1.22 14.56
N VAL A 405 10.14 -2.35 14.64
CA VAL A 405 11.13 -2.78 13.66
C VAL A 405 10.54 -3.99 12.94
N VAL A 406 10.37 -3.89 11.63
CA VAL A 406 9.74 -4.95 10.82
C VAL A 406 10.79 -5.63 9.94
N LYS A 407 10.85 -6.96 10.04
CA LYS A 407 11.74 -7.81 9.24
C LYS A 407 10.91 -8.85 8.49
N ALA A 408 11.19 -9.07 7.21
CA ALA A 408 10.50 -10.09 6.44
C ALA A 408 11.45 -10.86 5.52
N GLU A 409 11.03 -12.04 5.07
CA GLU A 409 11.86 -12.94 4.25
C GLU A 409 12.17 -12.32 2.87
N THR A 410 11.17 -11.69 2.26
CA THR A 410 11.26 -11.07 0.93
C THR A 410 10.77 -9.63 0.93
N MET A 411 11.20 -8.85 -0.06
CA MET A 411 10.81 -7.43 -0.17
C MET A 411 9.31 -7.26 -0.39
N GLY A 412 8.71 -8.13 -1.21
CA GLY A 412 7.27 -8.10 -1.44
C GLY A 412 6.50 -8.32 -0.14
N ALA A 413 6.88 -9.34 0.64
CA ALA A 413 6.25 -9.63 1.92
C ALA A 413 6.43 -8.47 2.92
N LEU A 414 7.63 -7.86 2.97
CA LEU A 414 7.89 -6.70 3.83
C LEU A 414 6.94 -5.55 3.52
N THR A 415 6.80 -5.19 2.24
CA THR A 415 5.96 -4.08 1.79
C THR A 415 4.49 -4.33 2.17
N THR A 416 4.01 -5.55 1.92
CA THR A 416 2.64 -5.96 2.27
C THR A 416 2.38 -5.89 3.77
N VAL A 417 3.27 -6.47 4.59
CA VAL A 417 3.12 -6.46 6.06
C VAL A 417 3.10 -5.03 6.57
N VAL A 418 4.02 -4.19 6.11
CA VAL A 418 4.12 -2.78 6.49
C VAL A 418 2.84 -2.01 6.13
N ASP A 419 2.32 -2.20 4.93
CA ASP A 419 1.11 -1.50 4.49
C ASP A 419 -0.13 -1.97 5.26
N LYS A 420 -0.29 -3.28 5.47
CA LYS A 420 -1.39 -3.81 6.29
C LYS A 420 -1.29 -3.42 7.75
N MET A 421 -0.09 -3.32 8.31
CA MET A 421 0.10 -2.79 9.66
C MET A 421 -0.35 -1.32 9.77
N LYS A 422 -0.13 -0.49 8.75
CA LYS A 422 -0.60 0.91 8.74
C LYS A 422 -2.12 1.03 8.65
N GLU A 423 -2.80 0.05 8.04
CA GLU A 423 -4.26 0.00 7.94
C GLU A 423 -4.94 -0.41 9.26
N ILE A 424 -4.21 -1.02 10.21
CA ILE A 424 -4.77 -1.40 11.50
C ILE A 424 -5.21 -0.13 12.25
N GLN A 425 -6.50 -0.01 12.52
CA GLN A 425 -7.04 1.06 13.34
C GLN A 425 -6.70 0.82 14.81
N THR A 426 -5.67 1.51 15.30
CA THR A 426 -5.25 1.50 16.71
C THR A 426 -5.37 2.91 17.29
N GLU A 427 -5.59 3.01 18.62
CA GLU A 427 -5.64 4.31 19.32
C GLU A 427 -4.30 5.07 19.22
N GLU A 428 -3.17 4.36 19.27
CA GLU A 428 -1.86 4.89 18.94
C GLU A 428 -1.39 4.37 17.57
N PRO A 429 -0.99 5.23 16.62
CA PRO A 429 -0.58 4.79 15.30
C PRO A 429 0.72 3.97 15.38
N ILE A 430 0.88 3.01 14.47
CA ILE A 430 2.13 2.23 14.37
C ILE A 430 3.22 3.10 13.72
N ALA A 431 4.35 3.26 14.42
CA ALA A 431 5.50 4.02 13.93
C ALA A 431 6.62 3.04 13.54
N ILE A 432 6.80 2.83 12.24
CA ILE A 432 7.88 1.96 11.77
C ILE A 432 9.21 2.72 11.83
N VAL A 433 10.09 2.25 12.72
CA VAL A 433 11.42 2.82 13.00
C VAL A 433 12.44 2.29 11.99
N LYS A 434 12.34 1.00 11.64
CA LYS A 434 13.25 0.34 10.71
C LYS A 434 12.53 -0.80 10.00
N GLU A 435 12.78 -0.92 8.71
CA GLU A 435 12.31 -1.99 7.85
C GLU A 435 13.51 -2.71 7.26
N GLY A 436 13.45 -4.03 7.08
CA GLY A 436 14.54 -4.75 6.46
C GLY A 436 14.20 -6.17 6.03
N ILE A 437 14.99 -6.69 5.11
CA ILE A 437 14.85 -8.07 4.61
C ILE A 437 15.78 -9.00 5.41
N GLY A 438 15.37 -10.25 5.56
CA GLY A 438 16.16 -11.34 6.14
C GLY A 438 16.07 -11.44 7.66
N ALA A 439 16.88 -12.33 8.23
CA ALA A 439 16.86 -12.61 9.67
C ALA A 439 17.16 -11.38 10.54
N VAL A 440 16.64 -11.40 11.77
CA VAL A 440 16.88 -10.36 12.78
C VAL A 440 18.35 -10.36 13.20
N THR A 441 18.99 -9.20 13.08
CA THR A 441 20.41 -8.98 13.37
C THR A 441 20.64 -8.29 14.71
N GLU A 442 21.90 -8.25 15.17
CA GLU A 442 22.26 -7.51 16.40
C GLU A 442 21.97 -6.01 16.29
N ASP A 443 22.14 -5.43 15.10
CA ASP A 443 21.86 -4.02 14.81
C ASP A 443 20.36 -3.70 14.95
N ASP A 444 19.48 -4.64 14.55
CA ASP A 444 18.03 -4.51 14.74
C ASP A 444 17.67 -4.50 16.22
N VAL A 445 18.31 -5.37 17.01
CA VAL A 445 18.14 -5.43 18.49
C VAL A 445 18.70 -4.18 19.17
N MET A 446 19.82 -3.64 18.68
CA MET A 446 20.39 -2.39 19.18
C MET A 446 19.45 -1.21 18.91
N THR A 447 18.92 -1.12 17.69
CA THR A 447 17.95 -0.09 17.30
C THR A 447 16.70 -0.17 18.18
N ALA A 448 16.13 -1.36 18.32
CA ALA A 448 14.95 -1.59 19.14
C ALA A 448 15.18 -1.30 20.63
N SER A 449 16.37 -1.60 21.16
CA SER A 449 16.73 -1.25 22.53
C SER A 449 16.84 0.26 22.75
N ALA A 450 17.30 1.02 21.75
CA ALA A 450 17.47 2.47 21.86
C ALA A 450 16.12 3.20 21.73
N THR A 451 15.23 2.71 20.89
CA THR A 451 13.92 3.35 20.61
C THR A 451 12.76 2.75 21.40
N GLY A 452 12.99 1.64 22.12
CA GLY A 452 11.92 0.87 22.77
C GLY A 452 11.03 0.09 21.80
N ALA A 453 11.49 -0.12 20.56
CA ALA A 453 10.68 -0.74 19.52
C ALA A 453 10.43 -2.23 19.76
N LEU A 454 9.24 -2.70 19.34
CA LEU A 454 8.95 -4.12 19.18
C LEU A 454 9.56 -4.63 17.86
N ILE A 455 10.31 -5.73 17.90
CA ILE A 455 10.78 -6.38 16.67
C ILE A 455 9.73 -7.40 16.22
N VAL A 456 9.23 -7.24 15.00
CA VAL A 456 8.27 -8.12 14.34
C VAL A 456 8.95 -8.75 13.13
N GLY A 457 9.06 -10.08 13.11
CA GLY A 457 9.61 -10.86 12.01
C GLY A 457 8.54 -11.68 11.31
N PHE A 458 8.45 -11.60 9.99
CA PHE A 458 7.57 -12.42 9.16
C PHE A 458 8.37 -13.40 8.30
N ARG A 459 8.22 -14.71 8.54
CA ARG A 459 8.96 -15.82 7.91
C ARG A 459 10.48 -15.66 7.98
N VAL A 460 10.98 -15.08 9.08
CA VAL A 460 12.40 -14.86 9.30
C VAL A 460 12.85 -15.40 10.65
N GLY A 461 14.06 -15.95 10.67
CA GLY A 461 14.73 -16.33 11.89
C GLY A 461 15.37 -15.14 12.62
N ILE A 462 15.99 -15.44 13.76
CA ILE A 462 16.86 -14.52 14.49
C ILE A 462 18.26 -15.13 14.58
N PHE A 463 19.30 -14.34 14.30
CA PHE A 463 20.67 -14.81 14.46
C PHE A 463 20.99 -15.06 15.94
N GLU A 464 21.87 -16.03 16.22
CA GLU A 464 22.18 -16.45 17.59
C GLU A 464 22.73 -15.31 18.46
N GLY A 465 23.63 -14.49 17.89
CA GLY A 465 24.15 -13.27 18.54
C GLY A 465 23.04 -12.27 18.88
N ALA A 466 22.11 -12.03 17.94
CA ALA A 466 20.95 -11.17 18.14
C ALA A 466 19.99 -11.72 19.22
N LYS A 467 19.78 -13.04 19.26
CA LYS A 467 18.94 -13.71 20.27
C LYS A 467 19.49 -13.53 21.68
N ASN A 468 20.80 -13.67 21.85
CA ASN A 468 21.47 -13.47 23.13
C ASN A 468 21.43 -11.99 23.56
N LEU A 469 21.64 -11.08 22.61
CA LEU A 469 21.56 -9.64 22.85
C LEU A 469 20.15 -9.21 23.25
N ALA A 470 19.11 -9.75 22.60
CA ALA A 470 17.71 -9.44 22.89
C ALA A 470 17.33 -9.86 24.32
N LYS A 471 17.77 -11.03 24.77
CA LYS A 471 17.59 -11.48 26.17
C LYS A 471 18.28 -10.55 27.16
N LYS A 472 19.54 -10.17 26.88
CA LYS A 472 20.34 -9.31 27.77
C LYS A 472 19.73 -7.91 27.89
N LYS A 473 19.25 -7.34 26.79
CA LYS A 473 18.64 -6.00 26.72
C LYS A 473 17.13 -5.97 26.95
N LYS A 474 16.51 -7.13 27.21
CA LYS A 474 15.05 -7.30 27.39
C LYS A 474 14.21 -6.74 26.23
N VAL A 475 14.74 -6.85 25.00
CA VAL A 475 14.03 -6.46 23.78
C VAL A 475 13.05 -7.56 23.40
N ARG A 476 11.80 -7.18 23.09
CA ARG A 476 10.78 -8.14 22.64
C ARG A 476 10.95 -8.41 21.16
N VAL A 477 11.02 -9.70 20.81
CA VAL A 477 11.08 -10.17 19.44
C VAL A 477 9.91 -11.13 19.23
N CYS A 478 9.08 -10.88 18.23
CA CYS A 478 7.97 -11.73 17.86
C CYS A 478 8.14 -12.16 16.41
N LEU A 479 8.19 -13.47 16.18
CA LEU A 479 8.39 -14.07 14.86
C LEU A 479 7.13 -14.84 14.49
N TYR A 480 6.70 -14.71 13.25
CA TYR A 480 5.46 -15.29 12.74
C TYR A 480 5.69 -15.90 11.37
N ASP A 481 5.06 -17.04 11.10
CA ASP A 481 5.10 -17.68 9.78
C ASP A 481 3.82 -17.41 8.96
N VAL A 482 2.76 -16.94 9.64
CA VAL A 482 1.43 -16.66 9.07
C VAL A 482 1.04 -15.20 9.33
N ILE A 483 0.66 -14.48 8.26
CA ILE A 483 0.44 -13.02 8.33
C ILE A 483 -0.73 -12.62 9.24
N TYR A 484 -1.79 -13.44 9.34
CA TYR A 484 -2.94 -13.14 10.22
C TYR A 484 -2.57 -13.19 11.70
N GLU A 485 -1.75 -14.16 12.11
CA GLU A 485 -1.28 -14.27 13.49
C GLU A 485 -0.46 -13.04 13.86
N LEU A 486 0.40 -12.58 12.94
CA LEU A 486 1.14 -11.34 13.08
C LEU A 486 0.20 -10.15 13.25
N LEU A 487 -0.73 -9.92 12.32
CA LEU A 487 -1.62 -8.74 12.36
C LEU A 487 -2.51 -8.75 13.61
N LYS A 488 -3.04 -9.91 13.99
CA LYS A 488 -3.89 -10.08 15.18
C LYS A 488 -3.10 -9.82 16.46
N ASP A 489 -1.94 -10.44 16.63
CA ASP A 489 -1.12 -10.30 17.84
C ASP A 489 -0.56 -8.88 17.96
N VAL A 490 -0.19 -8.24 16.84
CA VAL A 490 0.17 -6.81 16.80
C VAL A 490 -1.00 -5.94 17.27
N ALA A 491 -2.22 -6.17 16.76
CA ALA A 491 -3.40 -5.44 17.17
C ALA A 491 -3.73 -5.65 18.66
N GLU A 492 -3.55 -6.86 19.19
CA GLU A 492 -3.75 -7.17 20.62
C GLU A 492 -2.69 -6.52 21.51
N LYS A 493 -1.42 -6.51 21.09
CA LYS A 493 -0.31 -5.93 21.86
C LYS A 493 -0.31 -4.41 21.92
N ILE A 494 -0.96 -3.75 20.96
CA ILE A 494 -1.12 -2.28 20.93
C ILE A 494 -2.33 -1.84 21.79
N LYS A 495 -3.26 -2.73 22.16
CA LYS A 495 -4.33 -2.38 23.10
C LYS A 495 -3.76 -2.01 24.47
N PRO A 496 -4.05 -0.83 25.03
CA PRO A 496 -3.54 -0.46 26.34
C PRO A 496 -4.14 -1.36 27.43
N LYS A 497 -3.41 -1.53 28.54
CA LYS A 497 -4.03 -1.92 29.81
C LYS A 497 -5.03 -0.81 30.18
N LYS A 498 -6.33 -1.15 30.27
CA LYS A 498 -7.41 -0.25 30.64
C LYS A 498 -6.99 0.73 31.75
N GLU A 499 -7.15 2.04 31.51
CA GLU A 499 -6.95 3.05 32.54
C GLU A 499 -8.10 2.95 33.57
N MET A 500 -7.76 2.90 34.85
CA MET A 500 -8.74 2.92 35.93
C MET A 500 -9.28 4.35 36.08
N VAL A 501 -10.59 4.55 35.87
CA VAL A 501 -11.24 5.86 36.04
C VAL A 501 -11.73 5.99 37.47
N GLU A 502 -11.50 7.16 38.08
CA GLU A 502 -12.02 7.46 39.42
C GLU A 502 -13.47 7.97 39.32
N VAL A 503 -14.44 7.16 39.79
CA VAL A 503 -15.86 7.51 39.81
C VAL A 503 -16.27 8.00 41.20
N LEU A 504 -17.03 9.09 41.26
CA LEU A 504 -17.61 9.60 42.50
C LEU A 504 -18.71 8.66 43.00
N VAL A 505 -18.54 8.10 44.21
CA VAL A 505 -19.46 7.11 44.79
C VAL A 505 -20.25 7.62 46.00
N GLY A 506 -19.84 8.75 46.59
CA GLY A 506 -20.57 9.32 47.72
C GLY A 506 -20.13 10.72 48.11
N GLN A 507 -21.03 11.43 48.80
CA GLN A 507 -20.82 12.78 49.33
C GLN A 507 -21.33 12.85 50.77
N ALA A 508 -20.57 13.48 51.65
CA ALA A 508 -20.92 13.69 53.04
C ALA A 508 -20.65 15.11 53.51
N ARG A 509 -21.37 15.53 54.55
CA ARG A 509 -21.15 16.81 55.25
C ARG A 509 -20.57 16.54 56.63
N VAL A 510 -19.55 17.30 57.00
CA VAL A 510 -18.94 17.23 58.33
C VAL A 510 -19.80 17.99 59.34
N LEU A 511 -20.29 17.30 60.36
CA LEU A 511 -21.10 17.88 61.43
C LEU A 511 -20.25 18.28 62.64
N LYS A 512 -19.28 17.44 63.02
CA LYS A 512 -18.48 17.65 64.22
C LYS A 512 -17.09 17.07 64.09
N VAL A 513 -16.07 17.75 64.61
CA VAL A 513 -14.68 17.24 64.59
C VAL A 513 -14.28 16.79 66.00
N PHE A 514 -13.97 15.50 66.18
CA PHE A 514 -13.75 14.91 67.50
C PHE A 514 -12.28 14.82 67.91
N ASN A 515 -11.36 14.59 66.95
CA ASN A 515 -9.93 14.48 67.26
C ASN A 515 -9.08 14.99 66.09
N LYS A 516 -8.11 15.87 66.40
CA LYS A 516 -7.16 16.46 65.46
C LYS A 516 -5.75 15.98 65.81
N SER A 517 -5.26 14.97 65.11
CA SER A 517 -3.84 14.62 65.13
C SER A 517 -3.24 14.86 63.73
N LYS A 518 -1.94 15.15 63.63
CA LYS A 518 -1.26 15.45 62.35
C LYS A 518 -1.36 14.33 61.30
N GLN A 519 -1.76 13.12 61.67
CA GLN A 519 -1.82 11.96 60.77
C GLN A 519 -3.21 11.32 60.68
N ARG A 520 -4.13 11.63 61.59
CA ARG A 520 -5.48 11.05 61.62
C ARG A 520 -6.48 12.03 62.22
N THR A 521 -7.52 12.34 61.46
CA THR A 521 -8.61 13.22 61.88
C THR A 521 -9.90 12.41 61.97
N ILE A 522 -10.57 12.47 63.13
CA ILE A 522 -11.87 11.80 63.33
C ILE A 522 -12.97 12.83 63.24
N VAL A 523 -13.87 12.64 62.28
CA VAL A 523 -14.98 13.55 61.99
C VAL A 523 -16.31 12.79 62.06
N GLY A 524 -17.29 13.39 62.71
CA GLY A 524 -18.69 13.01 62.61
C GLY A 524 -19.27 13.60 61.34
N ILE A 525 -19.85 12.76 60.51
CA ILE A 525 -20.41 13.15 59.21
C ILE A 525 -21.86 12.69 59.09
N GLU A 526 -22.55 13.34 58.16
CA GLU A 526 -23.82 12.91 57.60
C GLU A 526 -23.63 12.61 56.12
N MET A 527 -24.02 11.42 55.68
CA MET A 527 -24.00 11.06 54.27
C MET A 527 -25.13 11.79 53.53
N THR A 528 -24.76 12.70 52.63
CA THR A 528 -25.73 13.47 51.84
C THR A 528 -26.18 12.75 50.58
N LYS A 529 -25.29 11.99 49.92
CA LYS A 529 -25.59 11.20 48.72
C LYS A 529 -24.68 9.98 48.62
N GLY A 530 -25.20 8.87 48.14
CA GLY A 530 -24.40 7.67 47.84
C GLY A 530 -23.87 6.97 49.10
N PHE A 531 -22.64 6.45 49.04
CA PHE A 531 -22.07 5.67 50.12
C PHE A 531 -20.57 5.90 50.34
N VAL A 532 -20.08 5.46 51.48
CA VAL A 532 -18.65 5.43 51.81
C VAL A 532 -18.26 4.11 52.46
N GLU A 533 -17.11 3.58 52.03
CA GLU A 533 -16.47 2.35 52.53
C GLU A 533 -15.01 2.64 52.90
N ASN A 534 -14.41 1.74 53.68
CA ASN A 534 -12.99 1.87 54.04
C ASN A 534 -12.10 1.72 52.79
N GLY A 535 -11.04 2.52 52.72
CA GLY A 535 -10.07 2.48 51.62
C GLY A 535 -10.39 3.40 50.44
N LEU A 536 -11.58 4.01 50.39
CA LEU A 536 -11.92 4.99 49.35
C LEU A 536 -11.07 6.27 49.46
N LYS A 537 -10.82 6.89 48.30
CA LYS A 537 -10.17 8.20 48.22
C LYS A 537 -11.19 9.26 48.66
N ALA A 538 -10.80 10.12 49.59
CA ALA A 538 -11.63 11.19 50.12
C ALA A 538 -11.06 12.54 49.68
N VAL A 539 -11.91 13.43 49.17
CA VAL A 539 -11.56 14.78 48.73
C VAL A 539 -12.34 15.79 49.54
N LEU A 540 -11.65 16.75 50.14
CA LEU A 540 -12.27 17.84 50.89
C LEU A 540 -12.58 19.02 49.95
N LYS A 541 -13.86 19.40 49.87
CA LYS A 541 -14.34 20.55 49.08
C LYS A 541 -14.90 21.65 49.98
N ARG A 542 -14.42 22.88 49.74
CA ARG A 542 -14.96 24.14 50.29
C ARG A 542 -15.34 25.07 49.14
N GLU A 543 -16.00 26.18 49.43
CA GLU A 543 -16.46 27.15 48.40
C GLU A 543 -15.31 27.72 47.54
N GLU A 544 -14.08 27.69 48.04
CA GLU A 544 -12.87 28.15 47.33
C GLU A 544 -12.14 27.06 46.52
N GLY A 545 -12.67 25.82 46.45
CA GLY A 545 -12.12 24.73 45.63
C GLY A 545 -11.79 23.43 46.39
N GLU A 546 -11.10 22.52 45.69
CA GLU A 546 -10.57 21.27 46.25
C GLU A 546 -9.29 21.57 47.03
N MET A 547 -9.31 21.27 48.33
CA MET A 547 -8.22 21.71 49.23
C MET A 547 -7.31 20.55 49.65
N ALA A 548 -7.85 19.34 49.84
CA ALA A 548 -7.03 18.22 50.29
C ALA A 548 -7.52 16.83 49.87
N LEU A 549 -6.54 15.98 49.57
CA LEU A 549 -6.69 14.57 49.22
C LEU A 549 -6.35 13.69 50.42
N GLY A 550 -7.21 12.72 50.72
CA GLY A 550 -7.02 11.77 51.80
C GLY A 550 -7.59 10.38 51.49
N ARG A 551 -7.58 9.50 52.50
CA ARG A 551 -8.21 8.17 52.43
C ARG A 551 -9.04 7.89 53.67
N VAL A 552 -10.08 7.08 53.50
CA VAL A 552 -10.92 6.58 54.59
C VAL A 552 -10.21 5.42 55.28
N ILE A 553 -9.82 5.60 56.54
CA ILE A 553 -9.11 4.59 57.34
C ILE A 553 -10.09 3.71 58.12
N SER A 554 -11.16 4.32 58.65
CA SER A 554 -12.10 3.63 59.52
C SER A 554 -13.46 4.29 59.54
N LEU A 555 -14.50 3.47 59.61
CA LEU A 555 -15.90 3.87 59.73
C LEU A 555 -16.47 3.32 61.05
N LYS A 556 -17.17 4.17 61.80
CA LYS A 556 -17.86 3.80 63.05
C LYS A 556 -19.25 4.40 63.14
N ARG A 557 -20.20 3.69 63.74
CA ARG A 557 -21.53 4.21 64.11
C ARG A 557 -21.84 3.80 65.55
N GLU A 558 -22.27 4.75 66.38
CA GLU A 558 -22.72 4.48 67.75
C GLU A 558 -21.77 3.59 68.60
N LYS A 559 -20.46 3.71 68.34
CA LYS A 559 -19.30 2.99 68.92
C LYS A 559 -18.92 1.66 68.26
N GLU A 560 -19.70 1.13 67.32
CA GLU A 560 -19.38 -0.08 66.55
C GLU A 560 -18.67 0.24 65.22
N LYS A 561 -17.81 -0.68 64.75
CA LYS A 561 -17.17 -0.56 63.43
C LYS A 561 -18.14 -1.05 62.35
N VAL A 562 -18.35 -0.23 61.33
CA VAL A 562 -19.24 -0.56 60.21
C VAL A 562 -18.45 -0.61 58.90
N GLY A 563 -18.85 -1.49 57.98
CA GLY A 563 -18.18 -1.62 56.68
C GLY A 563 -18.54 -0.52 55.69
N LYS A 564 -19.75 0.02 55.80
CA LYS A 564 -20.35 0.96 54.84
C LYS A 564 -21.28 1.93 55.56
N LEU A 565 -21.28 3.20 55.17
CA LEU A 565 -22.32 4.18 55.52
C LEU A 565 -23.03 4.60 54.23
N THR A 566 -24.36 4.65 54.27
CA THR A 566 -25.20 5.04 53.13
C THR A 566 -25.91 6.36 53.40
N GLU A 567 -26.54 6.92 52.38
CA GLU A 567 -27.30 8.17 52.42
C GLU A 567 -28.22 8.30 53.65
N GLY A 568 -28.23 9.48 54.27
CA GLY A 568 -29.00 9.79 55.48
C GLY A 568 -28.42 9.24 56.78
N MET A 569 -27.37 8.41 56.74
CA MET A 569 -26.75 7.88 57.96
C MET A 569 -25.74 8.84 58.57
N LEU A 570 -25.76 8.88 59.90
CA LEU A 570 -24.75 9.56 60.72
C LEU A 570 -23.68 8.56 61.16
N GLY A 571 -22.41 8.97 61.06
CA GLY A 571 -21.30 8.12 61.46
C GLY A 571 -20.00 8.88 61.68
N GLY A 572 -19.07 8.25 62.40
CA GLY A 572 -17.71 8.73 62.56
C GLY A 572 -16.79 8.15 61.50
N ILE A 573 -16.07 9.01 60.79
CA ILE A 573 -15.02 8.64 59.84
C ILE A 573 -13.66 9.04 60.39
N GLY A 574 -12.71 8.12 60.32
CA GLY A 574 -11.28 8.41 60.48
C GLY A 574 -10.64 8.64 59.11
N LEU A 575 -10.16 9.84 58.86
CA LEU A 575 -9.49 10.24 57.62
C LEU A 575 -7.98 10.35 57.81
N SER A 576 -7.20 9.89 56.82
CA SER A 576 -5.79 10.25 56.67
C SER A 576 -5.72 11.47 55.75
N ILE A 577 -5.77 12.67 56.32
CA ILE A 577 -5.71 13.92 55.58
C ILE A 577 -4.73 14.85 56.29
N SER A 578 -3.86 15.50 55.52
CA SER A 578 -2.83 16.41 56.03
C SER A 578 -3.41 17.77 56.47
N GLU A 579 -4.60 18.11 55.97
CA GLU A 579 -5.23 19.41 56.16
C GLU A 579 -6.30 19.41 57.25
N VAL A 580 -6.59 20.59 57.80
CA VAL A 580 -7.52 20.72 58.93
C VAL A 580 -8.97 20.74 58.45
N VAL A 581 -9.69 19.66 58.76
CA VAL A 581 -11.15 19.56 58.54
C VAL A 581 -11.90 20.43 59.55
N ARG A 582 -12.92 21.15 59.07
CA ARG A 582 -13.81 22.05 59.83
C ARG A 582 -15.25 21.55 59.75
N GLU A 583 -16.06 21.98 60.70
CA GLU A 583 -17.50 21.73 60.70
C GLU A 583 -18.15 22.49 59.54
N GLY A 584 -19.06 21.85 58.82
CA GLY A 584 -19.68 22.37 57.60
C GLY A 584 -18.99 21.97 56.29
N ASP A 585 -17.78 21.39 56.34
CA ASP A 585 -17.06 20.97 55.14
C ASP A 585 -17.78 19.85 54.37
N ARG A 586 -17.58 19.80 53.04
CA ARG A 586 -18.06 18.72 52.17
C ARG A 586 -16.95 17.74 51.84
N LEU A 587 -17.24 16.45 51.96
CA LEU A 587 -16.35 15.35 51.61
C LEU A 587 -16.93 14.59 50.42
N GLU A 588 -16.10 14.34 49.43
CA GLU A 588 -16.41 13.53 48.27
C GLU A 588 -15.57 12.26 48.25
N PHE A 589 -16.20 11.12 47.96
CA PHE A 589 -15.55 9.81 47.97
C PHE A 589 -15.50 9.22 46.58
N TYR A 590 -14.32 8.79 46.16
CA TYR A 590 -14.06 8.24 44.84
C TYR A 590 -13.62 6.78 44.94
N LYS A 591 -14.16 5.96 44.04
CA LYS A 591 -13.79 4.57 43.85
C LYS A 591 -13.14 4.43 42.48
N LYS A 592 -12.09 3.61 42.39
CA LYS A 592 -11.51 3.22 41.10
C LYS A 592 -12.40 2.15 40.50
N GLU A 593 -12.98 2.42 39.34
CA GLU A 593 -13.73 1.44 38.57
C GLU A 593 -13.10 1.26 37.19
N GLU A 594 -13.32 0.09 36.60
CA GLU A 594 -12.85 -0.21 35.26
C GLU A 594 -13.70 0.56 34.25
N GLY A 595 -13.02 1.30 33.36
CA GLY A 595 -13.64 1.93 32.19
C GLY A 595 -14.05 0.92 31.12
#